data_AF-A0A9P6D7I1-F1
#
_entry.id   AF-A0A9P6D7I1-F1
#
_cell.length_a   1.000
_cell.length_b   1.000
_cell.length_c   1.000
_cell.angle_alpha   90.00
_cell.angle_beta   90.00
_cell.angle_gamma   90.00
#
_symmetry.space_group_name_H-M   'P 1'
#
loop_
_entity.id
_entity.type
_entity.pdbx_description
1 polymer ?
#
loop_
_entity_poly.entity_id
_entity_poly.type
_entity_poly.pdbx_seq_one_letter_code
_entity_poly.pdbx_strand_id
1 'polypeptide(L)'
;MLSFYKEELVGETANHVSIIARCAEGRTKEEVLWRITEDTIGSQSRLRKILMNHREASEILDQLFEGYISFHASLGGYRLEELL
;
A
#
# COMPACT_ATOMS: atom_id res chain seq x y z
N MET A 1 1.90 2.34 1.29
CA MET A 1 1.69 2.65 -0.14
C MET A 1 0.64 3.75 -0.29
N LEU A 2 -0.61 3.55 0.14
CA LEU A 2 -1.70 4.53 -0.06
C LEU A 2 -1.49 5.92 0.58
N SER A 3 -0.57 6.06 1.53
CA SER A 3 -0.19 7.34 2.12
C SER A 3 0.97 8.04 1.44
N PHE A 4 1.69 7.36 0.56
CA PHE A 4 2.94 7.88 -0.01
C PHE A 4 2.72 9.19 -0.78
N TYR A 5 1.61 9.31 -1.52
CA TYR A 5 1.32 10.50 -2.30
C TYR A 5 1.23 11.76 -1.43
N LYS A 6 0.40 11.74 -0.38
CA LYS A 6 0.29 12.89 0.54
C LYS A 6 1.61 13.22 1.25
N GLU A 7 2.42 12.20 1.57
CA GLU A 7 3.71 12.34 2.25
C GLU A 7 4.74 12.99 1.32
N GLU A 8 4.78 12.57 0.05
CA GLU A 8 5.70 13.12 -0.94
C GLU A 8 5.38 14.59 -1.27
N LEU A 9 4.09 14.94 -1.37
CA LEU A 9 3.65 16.31 -1.63
C LEU A 9 4.10 17.33 -0.57
N VAL A 10 4.26 16.90 0.68
CA VAL A 10 4.75 17.74 1.77
C VAL A 10 6.26 17.60 2.01
N GLY A 11 6.96 16.85 1.15
CA GLY A 11 8.39 16.62 1.26
C GLY A 11 8.80 15.75 2.46
N GLU A 12 7.89 14.90 2.96
CA GLU A 12 8.22 13.98 4.06
C GLU A 12 9.25 12.94 3.61
N THR A 13 10.34 12.80 4.38
CA THR A 13 11.46 11.90 4.04
C THR A 13 11.64 10.75 5.03
N ALA A 14 10.81 10.71 6.08
CA ALA A 14 10.82 9.70 7.13
C ALA A 14 9.73 8.62 6.91
N ASN A 15 9.26 8.45 5.68
CA ASN A 15 8.34 7.38 5.31
C ASN A 15 9.08 6.13 4.80
N HIS A 16 8.36 5.00 4.74
CA HIS A 16 8.94 3.71 4.36
C HIS A 16 9.63 3.74 2.98
N VAL A 17 9.01 4.36 1.97
CA VAL A 17 9.59 4.45 0.61
C VAL A 17 10.89 5.24 0.63
N SER A 18 10.90 6.40 1.29
CA SER A 18 12.07 7.28 1.38
C SER A 18 13.22 6.67 2.17
N ILE A 19 12.91 5.96 3.26
CA ILE A 19 13.91 5.22 4.06
C ILE A 19 14.55 4.12 3.21
N ILE A 20 13.74 3.33 2.53
CA ILE A 20 14.23 2.22 1.71
C ILE A 20 15.03 2.71 0.51
N ALA A 21 14.60 3.77 -0.18
CA ALA A 21 15.35 4.38 -1.28
C ALA A 21 16.72 4.91 -0.81
N ARG A 22 16.79 5.46 0.40
CA ARG A 22 18.07 5.92 1.00
C ARG A 22 19.02 4.76 1.32
N CYS A 23 18.48 3.62 1.75
CA CYS A 23 19.28 2.44 2.08
C CYS A 23 19.67 1.61 0.84
N ALA A 24 18.89 1.69 -0.25
CA ALA A 24 19.15 0.94 -1.47
C ALA A 24 19.99 1.78 -2.44
N GLU A 25 21.28 1.44 -2.57
CA GLU A 25 22.18 2.14 -3.48
C GLU A 25 21.61 2.22 -4.91
N GLY A 26 21.56 3.44 -5.44
CA GLY A 26 21.15 3.72 -6.81
C GLY A 26 19.67 3.55 -7.11
N ARG A 27 18.79 3.40 -6.10
CA ARG A 27 17.34 3.26 -6.31
C ARG A 27 16.57 4.55 -6.10
N THR A 28 15.66 4.85 -7.01
CA THR A 28 14.75 5.99 -6.86
C THR A 28 13.57 5.64 -5.95
N LYS A 29 12.85 6.66 -5.45
CA LYS A 29 11.63 6.46 -4.65
C LYS A 29 10.54 5.77 -5.48
N GLU A 30 10.45 6.07 -6.77
CA GLU A 30 9.49 5.47 -7.70
C GLU A 30 9.76 3.97 -7.88
N GLU A 31 11.01 3.56 -8.08
CA GLU A 31 11.37 2.14 -8.17
C GLU A 31 11.04 1.39 -6.88
N VAL A 32 11.31 2.02 -5.74
CA VAL A 32 11.01 1.46 -4.42
C VAL A 32 9.50 1.35 -4.20
N LEU A 33 8.73 2.37 -4.56
CA LEU A 33 7.27 2.37 -4.48
C LEU A 33 6.67 1.27 -5.36
N TRP A 34 7.18 1.10 -6.58
CA TRP A 34 6.77 0.03 -7.48
C TRP A 34 6.99 -1.34 -6.84
N ARG A 35 8.19 -1.59 -6.33
CA ARG A 35 8.51 -2.86 -5.66
C ARG A 35 7.62 -3.12 -4.45
N ILE A 36 7.40 -2.12 -3.59
CA ILE A 36 6.52 -2.26 -2.42
C ILE A 36 5.09 -2.57 -2.84
N THR A 37 4.62 -1.99 -3.95
CA THR A 37 3.30 -2.27 -4.52
C THR A 37 3.18 -3.72 -4.95
N GLU A 38 4.16 -4.22 -5.72
CA GLU A 38 4.22 -5.64 -6.13
C GLU A 38 4.28 -6.58 -4.92
N ASP A 39 5.10 -6.28 -3.92
CA ASP A 39 5.21 -7.07 -2.69
C ASP A 39 3.88 -7.09 -1.90
N THR A 40 3.15 -5.97 -1.90
CA THR A 40 1.84 -5.86 -1.26
C THR A 40 0.80 -6.71 -1.98
N ILE A 41 0.73 -6.64 -3.30
CA ILE A 41 -0.16 -7.47 -4.14
C ILE A 41 0.17 -8.96 -3.95
N GLY A 42 1.45 -9.31 -3.98
CA GLY A 42 1.92 -10.67 -3.74
C GLY A 42 1.54 -11.18 -2.34
N SER A 43 1.66 -10.32 -1.32
CA SER A 43 1.27 -10.66 0.06
C SER A 43 -0.23 -10.88 0.20
N GLN A 44 -1.05 -10.02 -0.43
CA GLN A 44 -2.50 -10.22 -0.49
C GLN A 44 -2.87 -11.56 -1.14
N SER A 45 -2.26 -11.89 -2.29
CA SER A 45 -2.48 -13.16 -2.98
C SER A 45 -2.13 -14.36 -2.10
N ARG A 46 -1.03 -14.30 -1.37
CA ARG A 46 -0.62 -15.35 -0.42
C ARG A 46 -1.61 -15.48 0.74
N LEU A 47 -2.07 -14.38 1.32
CA LEU A 47 -3.05 -14.40 2.40
C LEU A 47 -4.37 -15.06 1.95
N ARG A 48 -4.87 -14.71 0.76
CA ARG A 48 -6.05 -15.37 0.18
C ARG A 48 -5.85 -16.87 0.03
N LYS A 49 -4.68 -17.32 -0.47
CA LYS A 49 -4.36 -18.76 -0.58
C LYS A 49 -4.29 -19.47 0.77
N ILE A 50 -3.77 -18.83 1.80
CA ILE A 50 -3.69 -19.42 3.15
C ILE A 50 -5.10 -19.59 3.73
N LEU A 51 -5.97 -18.60 3.53
CA LEU A 51 -7.29 -18.54 4.16
C LEU A 51 -8.42 -19.13 3.30
N MET A 52 -8.15 -19.56 2.06
CA MET A 52 -9.20 -20.00 1.12
C MET A 52 -10.07 -21.17 1.62
N ASN A 53 -9.53 -22.02 2.49
CA ASN A 53 -10.26 -23.16 3.06
C ASN A 53 -11.01 -22.81 4.37
N HIS A 54 -10.89 -21.56 4.83
CA HIS A 54 -11.53 -21.06 6.05
C HIS A 54 -12.50 -19.94 5.67
N ARG A 55 -13.75 -20.32 5.37
CA ARG A 55 -14.78 -19.41 4.85
C ARG A 55 -14.88 -18.09 5.61
N GLU A 56 -15.08 -18.14 6.93
CA GLU A 56 -15.22 -16.95 7.77
C GLU A 56 -13.96 -16.06 7.71
N ALA A 57 -12.78 -16.65 7.79
CA ALA A 57 -11.53 -15.90 7.71
C ALA A 57 -11.31 -15.27 6.33
N SER A 58 -11.72 -15.95 5.25
CA SER A 58 -11.67 -15.39 3.89
C SER A 58 -12.66 -14.24 3.71
N GLU A 59 -13.88 -14.35 4.25
CA GLU A 59 -14.88 -13.28 4.21
C GLU A 59 -14.40 -12.04 4.98
N ILE A 60 -13.81 -12.23 6.18
CA ILE A 60 -13.21 -11.13 6.96
C ILE A 60 -12.03 -10.50 6.21
N LEU A 61 -11.17 -11.30 5.58
CA LEU A 61 -10.04 -10.80 4.81
C LEU A 61 -10.50 -9.93 3.64
N ASP A 62 -11.57 -10.34 2.95
CA ASP A 62 -12.13 -9.58 1.83
C ASP A 62 -12.71 -8.25 2.28
N GLN A 63 -13.50 -8.26 3.35
CA GLN A 63 -14.04 -7.04 3.96
C GLN A 63 -12.93 -6.11 4.45
N LEU A 64 -11.85 -6.66 5.01
CA LEU A 64 -10.70 -5.86 5.44
C LEU A 64 -10.05 -5.15 4.26
N PHE A 65 -9.79 -5.84 3.15
CA PHE A 65 -9.16 -5.21 1.98
C PHE A 65 -10.05 -4.17 1.32
N GLU A 66 -11.33 -4.49 1.13
CA GLU A 66 -12.31 -3.55 0.58
C GLU A 66 -12.42 -2.31 1.47
N GLY A 67 -12.68 -2.50 2.75
CA GLY A 67 -12.82 -1.40 3.71
C GLY A 67 -11.54 -0.55 3.83
N TYR A 68 -10.36 -1.18 3.82
CA TYR A 68 -9.09 -0.46 3.90
C TYR A 68 -8.84 0.43 2.68
N ILE A 69 -9.13 -0.07 1.47
CA ILE A 69 -8.99 0.71 0.23
C ILE A 69 -10.02 1.84 0.22
N SER A 70 -11.30 1.53 0.49
CA SER A 70 -12.38 2.53 0.50
C SER A 70 -12.12 3.63 1.52
N PHE A 71 -11.61 3.30 2.71
CA PHE A 71 -11.23 4.28 3.73
C PHE A 71 -10.17 5.26 3.22
N HIS A 72 -9.08 4.75 2.65
CA HIS A 72 -7.99 5.60 2.16
C HIS A 72 -8.39 6.42 0.92
N ALA A 73 -9.20 5.85 0.02
CA ALA A 73 -9.64 6.53 -1.19
C ALA A 73 -10.73 7.59 -0.93
N SER A 74 -11.51 7.46 0.14
CA SER A 74 -12.60 8.40 0.48
C SER A 74 -12.15 9.54 1.40
N LEU A 75 -11.04 9.38 2.13
CA LEU A 75 -10.50 10.40 2.99
C LEU A 75 -9.60 11.36 2.22
N GLY A 76 -10.07 12.59 1.99
CA GLY A 76 -9.29 13.64 1.30
C GLY A 76 -7.95 13.98 1.96
N GLY A 77 -7.72 13.57 3.22
CA GLY A 77 -6.41 13.66 3.86
C GLY A 77 -5.31 12.85 3.14
N TYR A 78 -5.67 11.84 2.34
CA TYR A 78 -4.75 11.06 1.51
C TYR A 78 -4.58 11.59 0.10
N ARG A 79 -5.47 12.49 -0.35
CA ARG A 79 -5.43 13.18 -1.64
C ARG A 79 -5.39 12.24 -2.85
N LEU A 80 -5.91 11.02 -2.70
CA LEU A 80 -5.90 10.02 -3.78
C LEU A 80 -6.88 10.35 -4.90
N GLU A 81 -7.87 11.19 -4.61
CA GLU A 81 -8.78 11.78 -5.60
C GLU A 81 -8.07 12.63 -6.66
N GLU A 82 -6.84 13.09 -6.40
CA GLU A 82 -6.04 13.85 -7.37
C GLU A 82 -5.35 12.93 -8.40
N LEU A 83 -5.40 11.61 -8.19
CA LEU A 83 -4.79 10.58 -9.03
C LEU A 83 -5.81 9.80 -9.88
N LEU A 84 -7.11 10.05 -9.66
CA LEU A 84 -8.24 9.44 -10.39
C LEU A 84 -8.68 10.33 -11.55
#